data_AF-A0A316PZ52-F1
#
_entry.id   AF-A0A316PZ52-F1
#
_cell.length_a   1.000
_cell.length_b   1.000
_cell.length_c   1.000
_cell.angle_alpha   90.00
_cell.angle_beta   90.00
_cell.angle_gamma   90.00
#
_symmetry.space_group_name_H-M   'P 1'
#
loop_
_entity.id
_entity.type
_entity.pdbx_description
1 polymer ?
#
loop_
_entity_poly.entity_id
_entity_poly.type
_entity_poly.pdbx_seq_one_letter_code
_entity_poly.pdbx_strand_id
1 'polypeptide(L)'
;MEKAFWGMVAGCTLIFGILLGMYLNKSGAVDFSPKADQTQETTQTDQTADEIEQEGEITSLLQETQGNYAAAMKALEEEQTESPQQPEGAAGGDHNTSSTTTSSSTTTTTTPNGSVDPDRNGNHNYFMDDPSATQPSSADSSSESQTEDTPESKKNDLYQYDLYKDHVVITKYLGKGTDVVIPDTLDGQPVTELAASAFASSKTLVRVEIPDTVSTMGDSVFKSDAALVEVVMPDSLTSLGQSAFDGCSNLVRLTIPDGVTQIGDKAFNKCINMTKISLPDDVTSIGKQAFYQCEKLQTITLPSALTQIGDEAFSGCLVLGKIKIPSEVTTIGKSAFENCAAAESISMGNLVDTIGDLAFKGCTKASSVKISSALTEIPKELFAGDTSFTDCKIPNSITAINASAFEGCTGLTAVTIPSSVTTIEASAFSGCTGLTELSFKSGVTVIGDSAFQGCTGLKSVTLPSSVVSIGTSAFSGCTALAEVSIPKATMSIKSAAFSGCTFTTVTINKVCSYQSDSFPTGIKIENY
;
A
#
# COMPACT_ATOMS: atom_id res chain seq x y z
N MET A 1 -8.24 44.69 -15.04
CA MET A 1 -9.17 43.61 -14.65
C MET A 1 -8.49 42.61 -13.72
N GLU A 2 -7.25 42.19 -13.95
CA GLU A 2 -6.49 41.28 -13.05
C GLU A 2 -6.54 41.66 -11.55
N LYS A 3 -6.32 42.93 -11.19
CA LYS A 3 -6.41 43.37 -9.78
C LYS A 3 -7.81 43.25 -9.16
N ALA A 4 -8.87 43.25 -9.97
CA ALA A 4 -10.23 42.99 -9.51
C ALA A 4 -10.48 41.48 -9.38
N PHE A 5 -9.93 40.67 -10.30
CA PHE A 5 -9.98 39.21 -10.23
C PHE A 5 -9.29 38.67 -8.97
N TRP A 6 -8.05 39.09 -8.71
CA TRP A 6 -7.33 38.75 -7.47
C TRP A 6 -8.01 39.27 -6.20
N GLY A 7 -8.64 40.46 -6.25
CA GLY A 7 -9.43 40.98 -5.13
C GLY A 7 -10.70 40.17 -4.85
N MET A 8 -11.30 39.58 -5.89
CA MET A 8 -12.50 38.74 -5.76
C MET A 8 -12.15 37.33 -5.26
N VAL A 9 -11.04 36.75 -5.74
CA VAL A 9 -10.49 35.49 -5.22
C VAL A 9 -10.14 35.61 -3.73
N ALA A 10 -9.45 36.69 -3.32
CA ALA A 10 -9.16 36.96 -1.91
C ALA A 10 -10.42 37.21 -1.05
N GLY A 11 -11.45 37.83 -1.63
CA GLY A 11 -12.73 38.07 -0.96
C GLY A 11 -13.52 36.79 -0.72
N CYS A 12 -13.58 35.89 -1.71
CA CYS A 12 -14.24 34.60 -1.57
C CYS A 12 -13.53 33.70 -0.55
N THR A 13 -12.19 33.67 -0.50
CA THR A 13 -11.45 32.87 0.48
C THR A 13 -11.69 33.29 1.93
N LEU A 14 -11.89 34.58 2.20
CA LEU A 14 -12.20 35.06 3.56
C LEU A 14 -13.61 34.62 3.99
N ILE A 15 -14.58 34.67 3.07
CA ILE A 15 -15.96 34.22 3.32
C ILE A 15 -16.01 32.70 3.49
N PHE A 16 -15.22 31.94 2.73
CA PHE A 16 -15.13 30.49 2.86
C PHE A 16 -14.50 30.06 4.19
N GLY A 17 -13.46 30.75 4.68
CA GLY A 17 -12.90 30.51 6.01
C GLY A 17 -13.90 30.76 7.14
N ILE A 18 -14.73 31.79 7.02
CA ILE A 18 -15.79 32.09 7.99
C ILE A 18 -16.90 31.01 7.93
N LEU A 19 -17.35 30.61 6.74
CA LEU A 19 -18.38 29.58 6.58
C LEU A 19 -17.90 28.19 7.04
N LEU A 20 -16.65 27.82 6.75
CA LEU A 20 -16.05 26.57 7.23
C LEU A 20 -15.87 26.59 8.75
N GLY A 21 -15.47 27.72 9.33
CA GLY A 21 -15.46 27.91 10.79
C GLY A 21 -16.85 27.80 11.42
N MET A 22 -17.89 28.32 10.76
CA MET A 22 -19.29 28.17 11.21
C MET A 22 -19.84 26.74 11.01
N TYR A 23 -19.33 25.98 10.03
CA TYR A 23 -19.67 24.59 9.80
C TYR A 23 -19.01 23.66 10.84
N LEU A 24 -17.73 23.87 11.13
CA LEU A 24 -17.00 23.18 12.20
C LEU A 24 -17.54 23.53 13.60
N ASN A 25 -18.14 24.70 13.80
CA ASN A 25 -18.85 25.03 15.05
C ASN A 25 -20.11 24.17 15.28
N LYS A 26 -20.59 23.44 14.27
CA LYS A 26 -21.83 22.65 14.35
C LYS A 26 -21.63 21.27 14.98
N SER A 27 -20.39 20.81 15.18
CA SER A 27 -20.04 19.59 15.93
C SER A 27 -19.93 19.80 17.46
N GLY A 28 -20.11 21.03 17.93
CA GLY A 28 -20.50 21.30 19.32
C GLY A 28 -19.37 21.49 20.34
N ALA A 29 -18.64 22.59 20.23
CA ALA A 29 -17.92 23.18 21.37
C ALA A 29 -17.85 24.71 21.27
N VAL A 30 -17.84 25.39 22.43
CA VAL A 30 -17.62 26.84 22.65
C VAL A 30 -18.79 27.82 22.33
N ASP A 31 -19.43 28.33 23.39
CA ASP A 31 -20.41 29.43 23.37
C ASP A 31 -19.70 30.80 23.46
N PHE A 32 -19.85 31.65 22.44
CA PHE A 32 -19.35 33.02 22.41
C PHE A 32 -20.46 34.08 22.61
N SER A 33 -21.13 34.02 23.77
CA SER A 33 -22.06 35.06 24.21
C SER A 33 -21.33 36.21 24.95
N PRO A 34 -21.39 37.48 24.50
CA PRO A 34 -20.66 38.58 25.14
C PRO A 34 -21.36 39.03 26.43
N LYS A 35 -20.76 38.74 27.58
CA LYS A 35 -21.13 39.34 28.87
C LYS A 35 -20.10 40.39 29.30
N ALA A 36 -20.60 41.57 29.66
CA ALA A 36 -19.79 42.67 30.13
C ALA A 36 -19.32 42.47 31.59
N ASP A 37 -18.05 42.83 31.82
CA ASP A 37 -17.49 43.43 33.04
C ASP A 37 -17.93 42.89 34.42
N GLN A 38 -17.05 42.14 35.10
CA GLN A 38 -16.33 42.67 36.28
C GLN A 38 -15.21 41.75 36.80
N THR A 39 -14.01 42.33 36.94
CA THR A 39 -12.89 42.00 37.85
C THR A 39 -12.77 40.59 38.48
N GLN A 40 -11.75 39.82 38.07
CA GLN A 40 -10.70 39.30 38.98
C GLN A 40 -9.45 38.78 38.23
N GLU A 41 -8.38 38.48 38.99
CA GLU A 41 -7.00 38.42 38.51
C GLU A 41 -6.60 37.14 37.73
N THR A 42 -5.80 37.36 36.69
CA THR A 42 -4.82 36.47 36.03
C THR A 42 -4.81 34.96 36.34
N THR A 43 -5.25 34.16 35.35
CA THR A 43 -4.51 32.98 34.86
C THR A 43 -4.74 32.85 33.35
N GLN A 44 -3.68 32.72 32.57
CA GLN A 44 -3.73 32.75 31.10
C GLN A 44 -3.62 31.32 30.54
N THR A 45 -4.71 30.87 29.92
CA THR A 45 -4.82 29.83 28.87
C THR A 45 -3.89 28.60 28.95
N ASP A 46 -4.48 27.48 29.37
CA ASP A 46 -4.04 26.13 29.02
C ASP A 46 -4.80 25.72 27.74
N GLN A 47 -4.26 26.06 26.57
CA GLN A 47 -4.65 25.41 25.30
C GLN A 47 -3.79 24.16 25.18
N THR A 48 -4.39 23.01 24.89
CA THR A 48 -3.63 21.76 24.87
C THR A 48 -2.64 21.75 23.70
N ALA A 49 -1.46 21.15 23.89
CA ALA A 49 -0.45 21.11 22.85
C ALA A 49 -0.97 20.41 21.58
N ASP A 50 -1.83 19.41 21.75
CA ASP A 50 -2.47 18.65 20.67
C ASP A 50 -3.39 19.53 19.79
N GLU A 51 -4.15 20.48 20.37
CA GLU A 51 -5.00 21.41 19.62
C GLU A 51 -4.15 22.39 18.76
N ILE A 52 -3.05 22.90 19.32
CA ILE A 52 -2.15 23.83 18.63
C ILE A 52 -1.37 23.11 17.50
N GLU A 53 -0.95 21.87 17.72
CA GLU A 53 -0.30 21.04 16.69
C GLU A 53 -1.29 20.73 15.55
N GLN A 54 -2.55 20.44 15.87
CA GLN A 54 -3.61 20.16 14.90
C GLN A 54 -4.02 21.40 14.07
N GLU A 55 -4.12 22.59 14.66
CA GLU A 55 -4.32 23.85 13.92
C GLU A 55 -3.11 24.18 13.00
N GLY A 56 -1.89 23.89 13.46
CA GLY A 56 -0.66 24.03 12.68
C GLY A 56 -0.64 23.11 11.45
N GLU A 57 -0.97 21.83 11.62
CA GLU A 57 -1.13 20.88 10.52
C GLU A 57 -2.18 21.35 9.50
N ILE A 58 -3.38 21.74 9.96
CA ILE A 58 -4.48 22.18 9.10
C ILE A 58 -4.04 23.40 8.26
N THR A 59 -3.35 24.36 8.86
CA THR A 59 -2.85 25.56 8.17
C THR A 59 -1.82 25.21 7.09
N SER A 60 -0.89 24.30 7.39
CA SER A 60 0.11 23.82 6.43
C SER A 60 -0.53 23.07 5.25
N LEU A 61 -1.49 22.17 5.53
CA LEU A 61 -2.21 21.39 4.51
C LEU A 61 -3.08 22.25 3.60
N LEU A 62 -3.71 23.30 4.14
CA LEU A 62 -4.43 24.31 3.35
C LEU A 62 -3.47 25.06 2.42
N GLN A 63 -2.28 25.43 2.91
CA GLN A 63 -1.28 26.12 2.12
C GLN A 63 -0.68 25.23 1.00
N GLU A 64 -0.44 23.94 1.24
CA GLU A 64 -0.03 22.98 0.20
C GLU A 64 -1.13 22.79 -0.85
N THR A 65 -2.40 22.69 -0.43
CA THR A 65 -3.54 22.57 -1.35
C THR A 65 -3.66 23.80 -2.25
N GLN A 66 -3.51 25.01 -1.70
CA GLN A 66 -3.47 26.27 -2.47
C GLN A 66 -2.28 26.33 -3.43
N GLY A 67 -1.09 25.88 -2.98
CA GLY A 67 0.11 25.82 -3.80
C GLY A 67 -0.05 24.87 -4.99
N ASN A 68 -0.62 23.69 -4.77
CA ASN A 68 -0.86 22.69 -5.81
C ASN A 68 -1.97 23.12 -6.78
N TYR A 69 -3.03 23.77 -6.30
CA TYR A 69 -4.04 24.39 -7.17
C TYR A 69 -3.42 25.46 -8.08
N ALA A 70 -2.61 26.37 -7.52
CA ALA A 70 -1.91 27.40 -8.29
C ALA A 70 -0.91 26.79 -9.30
N ALA A 71 -0.21 25.71 -8.93
CA ALA A 71 0.71 25.00 -9.82
C ALA A 71 -0.03 24.27 -10.96
N ALA A 72 -1.16 23.62 -10.68
CA ALA A 72 -1.99 22.95 -11.68
C ALA A 72 -2.55 23.95 -12.69
N MET A 73 -3.12 25.07 -12.22
CA MET A 73 -3.60 26.15 -13.09
C MET A 73 -2.48 26.73 -13.97
N LYS A 74 -1.29 26.95 -13.39
CA LYS A 74 -0.11 27.43 -14.14
C LYS A 74 0.36 26.43 -15.20
N ALA A 75 0.37 25.14 -14.92
CA ALA A 75 0.74 24.11 -15.88
C ALA A 75 -0.25 24.06 -17.07
N LEU A 76 -1.55 24.24 -16.80
CA LEU A 76 -2.60 24.33 -17.82
C LEU A 76 -2.51 25.62 -18.65
N GLU A 77 -2.06 26.73 -18.08
CA GLU A 77 -1.73 27.95 -18.83
C GLU A 77 -0.51 27.73 -19.75
N GLU A 78 0.55 27.07 -19.25
CA GLU A 78 1.77 26.80 -20.02
C GLU A 78 1.50 25.85 -21.20
N GLU A 79 0.79 24.73 -21.01
CA GLU A 79 0.37 23.83 -22.12
C GLU A 79 -0.49 24.54 -23.18
N GLN A 80 -1.29 25.55 -22.80
CA GLN A 80 -2.09 26.33 -23.76
C GLN A 80 -1.27 27.32 -24.58
N THR A 81 -0.08 27.72 -24.09
CA THR A 81 0.84 28.59 -24.84
C THR A 81 1.75 27.83 -25.81
N GLU A 82 1.98 26.53 -25.59
CA GLU A 82 2.73 25.67 -26.51
C GLU A 82 1.88 25.11 -27.66
N SER A 83 1.41 26.00 -28.55
CA SER A 83 1.01 25.56 -29.90
C SER A 83 2.26 25.29 -30.76
N PRO A 84 2.31 24.20 -31.55
CA PRO A 84 3.52 23.80 -32.24
C PRO A 84 3.90 24.79 -33.34
N GLN A 85 5.05 25.44 -33.22
CA GLN A 85 5.64 26.20 -34.32
C GLN A 85 6.12 25.25 -35.42
N GLN A 86 5.25 25.04 -36.42
CA GLN A 86 5.58 24.43 -37.69
C GLN A 86 6.57 25.34 -38.46
N PRO A 87 7.80 24.89 -38.78
CA PRO A 87 8.68 25.62 -39.68
C PRO A 87 8.36 25.23 -41.13
N GLU A 88 7.63 26.09 -41.86
CA GLU A 88 7.53 25.97 -43.31
C GLU A 88 8.83 26.45 -43.99
N GLY A 89 9.40 25.59 -44.83
CA GLY A 89 9.95 26.01 -46.12
C GLY A 89 11.39 26.53 -46.18
N ALA A 90 12.34 25.63 -46.45
CA ALA A 90 13.46 25.93 -47.34
C ALA A 90 13.84 24.66 -48.12
N ALA A 91 13.77 24.71 -49.45
CA ALA A 91 14.15 23.61 -50.33
C ALA A 91 15.51 23.87 -50.98
N GLY A 92 16.28 22.80 -51.19
CA GLY A 92 17.39 22.77 -52.14
C GLY A 92 18.74 22.33 -51.57
N GLY A 93 19.40 21.40 -52.28
CA GLY A 93 20.83 21.10 -52.11
C GLY A 93 21.13 19.62 -51.91
N ASP A 94 21.37 18.90 -52.99
CA ASP A 94 22.11 17.64 -52.94
C ASP A 94 23.50 17.86 -52.31
N HIS A 95 23.97 16.96 -51.45
CA HIS A 95 25.35 16.46 -51.57
C HIS A 95 25.59 15.13 -50.84
N ASN A 96 26.02 14.16 -51.65
CA ASN A 96 26.53 12.84 -51.28
C ASN A 96 27.91 12.92 -50.57
N THR A 97 28.07 12.23 -49.44
CA THR A 97 29.35 11.53 -49.12
C THR A 97 29.13 10.24 -48.34
N SER A 98 29.66 9.15 -48.91
CA SER A 98 29.73 7.79 -48.36
C SER A 98 30.85 7.58 -47.33
N SER A 99 30.61 6.71 -46.34
CA SER A 99 31.55 5.64 -45.91
C SER A 99 30.83 4.70 -44.92
N THR A 100 30.38 3.48 -45.23
CA THR A 100 31.11 2.23 -45.59
C THR A 100 32.24 1.82 -44.65
N THR A 101 32.02 0.75 -43.86
CA THR A 101 32.91 -0.41 -43.57
C THR A 101 32.27 -1.25 -42.44
N THR A 102 32.23 -2.59 -42.41
CA THR A 102 32.37 -3.65 -43.43
C THR A 102 31.84 -4.97 -42.83
N SER A 103 31.23 -5.83 -43.68
CA SER A 103 31.38 -7.31 -43.81
C SER A 103 32.13 -8.13 -42.72
N SER A 104 31.99 -9.46 -42.50
CA SER A 104 31.57 -10.62 -43.35
C SER A 104 31.66 -11.92 -42.48
N SER A 105 31.14 -13.11 -42.81
CA SER A 105 29.97 -13.57 -43.59
C SER A 105 30.01 -15.12 -43.75
N THR A 106 28.86 -15.84 -43.61
CA THR A 106 28.64 -17.26 -44.04
C THR A 106 29.46 -18.37 -43.33
N THR A 107 29.02 -19.63 -43.14
CA THR A 107 28.33 -20.54 -44.09
C THR A 107 27.31 -21.53 -43.48
N THR A 108 26.53 -22.13 -44.38
CA THR A 108 25.44 -23.11 -44.25
C THR A 108 25.86 -24.56 -43.94
N THR A 109 24.96 -25.39 -43.36
CA THR A 109 24.34 -26.57 -44.05
C THR A 109 23.17 -27.24 -43.29
N THR A 110 22.16 -27.65 -44.06
CA THR A 110 21.21 -28.81 -43.88
C THR A 110 20.23 -28.90 -42.70
N THR A 111 18.97 -28.57 -42.99
CA THR A 111 17.69 -29.15 -42.51
C THR A 111 17.43 -30.53 -43.21
N PRO A 112 16.37 -31.37 -42.92
CA PRO A 112 15.04 -31.00 -42.41
C PRO A 112 14.21 -31.96 -41.51
N ASN A 113 13.35 -31.36 -40.69
CA ASN A 113 11.95 -31.75 -40.37
C ASN A 113 11.42 -30.73 -39.33
N GLY A 114 10.25 -30.08 -39.46
CA GLY A 114 9.30 -29.94 -40.56
C GLY A 114 8.10 -29.09 -40.11
N SER A 115 7.53 -28.25 -40.98
CA SER A 115 6.21 -27.55 -40.87
C SER A 115 5.85 -26.93 -39.49
N VAL A 116 6.06 -25.63 -39.21
CA VAL A 116 5.37 -24.42 -39.75
C VAL A 116 3.86 -24.37 -39.39
N ASP A 117 3.54 -23.56 -38.37
CA ASP A 117 2.65 -22.36 -38.33
C ASP A 117 1.38 -22.26 -39.23
N PRO A 118 0.36 -21.40 -38.94
CA PRO A 118 0.29 -20.41 -37.85
C PRO A 118 -1.08 -20.20 -37.14
N ASP A 119 -1.01 -19.37 -36.09
CA ASP A 119 -2.00 -18.34 -35.67
C ASP A 119 -3.38 -18.66 -35.04
N ARG A 120 -3.77 -17.68 -34.21
CA ARG A 120 -5.13 -17.28 -33.73
C ARG A 120 -5.87 -18.08 -32.64
N ASN A 121 -6.06 -17.35 -31.52
CA ASN A 121 -7.34 -17.01 -30.88
C ASN A 121 -8.18 -18.14 -30.24
N GLY A 122 -8.53 -17.95 -28.96
CA GLY A 122 -9.59 -18.74 -28.32
C GLY A 122 -9.65 -18.55 -26.81
N ASN A 123 -10.59 -17.73 -26.34
CA ASN A 123 -11.23 -17.96 -25.04
C ASN A 123 -11.69 -19.43 -24.95
N HIS A 124 -11.57 -20.06 -23.79
CA HIS A 124 -12.78 -20.41 -23.01
C HIS A 124 -12.46 -21.06 -21.66
N ASN A 125 -13.18 -20.57 -20.65
CA ASN A 125 -13.88 -21.31 -19.60
C ASN A 125 -13.29 -22.66 -19.16
N TYR A 126 -12.84 -22.70 -17.90
CA TYR A 126 -13.09 -23.89 -17.08
C TYR A 126 -14.51 -23.81 -16.52
N PHE A 127 -15.31 -24.83 -16.85
CA PHE A 127 -16.66 -25.02 -16.32
C PHE A 127 -16.61 -25.88 -15.04
N MET A 128 -17.70 -25.83 -14.28
CA MET A 128 -17.92 -26.51 -12.99
C MET A 128 -17.91 -28.05 -13.05
N ASP A 129 -17.67 -28.68 -11.90
CA ASP A 129 -18.32 -29.89 -11.37
C ASP A 129 -18.30 -29.74 -9.82
N ASP A 130 -19.35 -29.95 -9.02
CA ASP A 130 -20.17 -31.17 -8.84
C ASP A 130 -21.54 -30.81 -8.15
N PRO A 131 -22.62 -31.63 -8.23
CA PRO A 131 -23.99 -31.15 -8.00
C PRO A 131 -24.76 -31.75 -6.80
N SER A 132 -25.86 -31.10 -6.40
CA SER A 132 -27.11 -31.69 -5.85
C SER A 132 -28.06 -30.56 -5.38
N ALA A 133 -29.40 -30.68 -5.34
CA ALA A 133 -30.35 -31.55 -6.03
C ALA A 133 -31.75 -30.89 -6.02
N THR A 134 -32.69 -31.40 -6.83
CA THR A 134 -34.16 -31.23 -6.72
C THR A 134 -34.78 -29.81 -6.74
N GLN A 135 -35.23 -29.40 -7.93
CA GLN A 135 -36.61 -28.88 -8.14
C GLN A 135 -37.57 -30.11 -8.22
N PRO A 136 -38.90 -30.02 -7.94
CA PRO A 136 -39.77 -28.92 -8.37
C PRO A 136 -40.90 -28.47 -7.42
N SER A 137 -41.39 -27.24 -7.60
CA SER A 137 -42.82 -27.00 -7.91
C SER A 137 -43.10 -25.55 -8.31
N SER A 138 -43.86 -25.39 -9.40
CA SER A 138 -44.46 -24.12 -9.79
C SER A 138 -45.59 -23.74 -8.84
N ALA A 139 -45.50 -22.58 -8.21
CA ALA A 139 -46.64 -21.89 -7.62
C ALA A 139 -46.77 -20.51 -8.29
N ASP A 140 -47.90 -20.32 -8.97
CA ASP A 140 -48.28 -19.06 -9.60
C ASP A 140 -48.46 -17.98 -8.52
N SER A 141 -47.69 -16.90 -8.63
CA SER A 141 -47.80 -15.71 -7.80
C SER A 141 -47.47 -14.53 -8.71
N SER A 142 -48.50 -13.76 -9.05
CA SER A 142 -48.39 -12.54 -9.83
C SER A 142 -47.45 -11.54 -9.17
N SER A 143 -46.19 -11.54 -9.58
CA SER A 143 -45.31 -10.38 -9.43
C SER A 143 -45.77 -9.34 -10.45
N GLU A 144 -46.14 -8.16 -9.98
CA GLU A 144 -46.22 -6.99 -10.85
C GLU A 144 -44.88 -6.86 -11.57
N SER A 145 -44.92 -6.77 -12.90
CA SER A 145 -43.71 -6.55 -13.68
C SER A 145 -43.10 -5.21 -13.25
N GLN A 146 -41.97 -5.24 -12.56
CA GLN A 146 -41.06 -4.11 -12.60
C GLN A 146 -40.71 -3.91 -14.07
N THR A 147 -41.25 -2.83 -14.65
CA THR A 147 -40.84 -2.38 -15.97
C THR A 147 -39.37 -2.02 -15.86
N GLU A 148 -38.51 -2.62 -16.69
CA GLU A 148 -37.16 -2.12 -16.90
C GLU A 148 -37.31 -0.67 -17.39
N ASP A 149 -37.08 0.29 -16.49
CA ASP A 149 -37.24 1.71 -16.77
C ASP A 149 -36.09 2.10 -17.71
N THR A 150 -36.34 1.97 -19.01
CA THR A 150 -35.31 2.05 -20.04
C THR A 150 -34.91 3.52 -20.19
N PRO A 151 -33.68 3.92 -19.88
CA PRO A 151 -33.32 5.33 -19.83
C PRO A 151 -33.35 5.99 -21.21
N GLU A 152 -33.65 7.29 -21.22
CA GLU A 152 -33.43 8.14 -22.39
C GLU A 152 -31.99 8.68 -22.32
N SER A 153 -31.08 8.10 -23.12
CA SER A 153 -29.70 8.61 -23.22
C SER A 153 -29.67 10.01 -23.86
N LYS A 154 -29.16 10.98 -23.11
CA LYS A 154 -29.10 12.40 -23.46
C LYS A 154 -27.68 12.96 -23.40
N LYS A 155 -27.55 14.17 -23.94
CA LYS A 155 -26.29 14.90 -24.01
C LYS A 155 -26.54 16.40 -24.11
N ASN A 156 -25.75 17.17 -23.36
CA ASN A 156 -25.58 18.61 -23.51
C ASN A 156 -24.10 18.96 -23.75
N ASP A 157 -23.73 20.24 -23.67
CA ASP A 157 -22.36 20.71 -23.94
C ASP A 157 -21.32 20.24 -22.90
N LEU A 158 -21.76 19.88 -21.69
CA LEU A 158 -20.89 19.51 -20.56
C LEU A 158 -20.96 18.02 -20.20
N TYR A 159 -22.09 17.36 -20.44
CA TYR A 159 -22.38 16.02 -19.96
C TYR A 159 -23.09 15.16 -21.01
N GLN A 160 -22.73 13.88 -21.06
CA GLN A 160 -23.57 12.77 -21.52
C GLN A 160 -24.15 12.09 -20.27
N TYR A 161 -25.42 11.75 -20.31
CA TYR A 161 -26.15 11.23 -19.15
C TYR A 161 -27.35 10.41 -19.58
N ASP A 162 -27.76 9.47 -18.75
CA ASP A 162 -28.95 8.66 -18.93
C ASP A 162 -30.07 9.21 -18.04
N LEU A 163 -31.19 9.61 -18.65
CA LEU A 163 -32.35 10.17 -17.97
C LEU A 163 -33.36 9.05 -17.68
N TYR A 164 -33.63 8.83 -16.40
CA TYR A 164 -34.69 7.95 -15.92
C TYR A 164 -35.92 8.78 -15.53
N LYS A 165 -36.99 8.09 -15.12
CA LYS A 165 -38.27 8.71 -14.75
C LYS A 165 -38.20 9.55 -13.47
N ASP A 166 -37.25 9.27 -12.59
CA ASP A 166 -37.10 9.84 -11.26
C ASP A 166 -35.67 10.30 -10.90
N HIS A 167 -34.69 10.04 -11.78
CA HIS A 167 -33.28 10.41 -11.55
C HIS A 167 -32.46 10.51 -12.84
N VAL A 168 -31.21 10.96 -12.72
CA VAL A 168 -30.21 11.05 -13.79
C VAL A 168 -28.89 10.41 -13.36
N VAL A 169 -28.30 9.65 -14.29
CA VAL A 169 -26.97 9.06 -14.18
C VAL A 169 -26.03 9.78 -15.16
N ILE A 170 -25.00 10.48 -14.67
CA ILE A 170 -23.99 11.10 -15.55
C ILE A 170 -23.03 10.02 -16.05
N THR A 171 -23.04 9.77 -17.35
CA THR A 171 -22.21 8.72 -17.98
C THR A 171 -20.91 9.23 -18.58
N LYS A 172 -20.82 10.53 -18.89
CA LYS A 172 -19.55 11.14 -19.33
C LYS A 172 -19.50 12.67 -19.17
N TYR A 173 -18.41 13.19 -18.65
CA TYR A 173 -18.03 14.59 -18.75
C TYR A 173 -17.41 14.90 -20.12
N LEU A 174 -17.93 15.95 -20.75
CA LEU A 174 -17.55 16.42 -22.08
C LEU A 174 -16.98 17.85 -22.07
N GLY A 175 -17.12 18.54 -20.94
CA GLY A 175 -16.61 19.89 -20.76
C GLY A 175 -15.07 19.95 -20.73
N LYS A 176 -14.56 21.18 -20.71
CA LYS A 176 -13.13 21.49 -20.57
C LYS A 176 -12.88 22.47 -19.43
N GLY A 177 -13.77 22.46 -18.44
CA GLY A 177 -13.64 23.30 -17.25
C GLY A 177 -12.46 22.85 -16.39
N THR A 178 -11.93 23.79 -15.62
CA THR A 178 -10.98 23.51 -14.53
C THR A 178 -11.73 23.26 -13.23
N ASP A 179 -12.66 24.16 -12.90
CA ASP A 179 -13.55 24.03 -11.76
C ASP A 179 -14.94 23.63 -12.25
N VAL A 180 -15.45 22.49 -11.78
CA VAL A 180 -16.73 21.93 -12.19
C VAL A 180 -17.62 21.74 -10.98
N VAL A 181 -18.75 22.44 -10.98
CA VAL A 181 -19.88 22.14 -10.08
C VAL A 181 -20.85 21.27 -10.86
N ILE A 182 -21.07 20.04 -10.38
CA ILE A 182 -22.08 19.14 -10.94
C ILE A 182 -23.46 19.64 -10.44
N PRO A 183 -24.46 19.84 -11.32
CA PRO A 183 -25.74 20.39 -10.90
C PRO A 183 -26.59 19.35 -10.15
N ASP A 184 -27.33 19.78 -9.13
CA ASP A 184 -28.30 18.95 -8.39
C ASP A 184 -29.31 18.25 -9.31
N THR A 185 -29.64 18.86 -10.45
CA THR A 185 -30.62 18.35 -11.41
C THR A 185 -30.17 18.52 -12.86
N LEU A 186 -30.57 17.56 -13.71
CA LEU A 186 -30.51 17.63 -15.16
C LEU A 186 -31.88 17.26 -15.73
N ASP A 187 -32.37 18.01 -16.72
CA ASP A 187 -33.73 17.87 -17.29
C ASP A 187 -34.88 17.84 -16.25
N GLY A 188 -34.67 18.46 -15.09
CA GLY A 188 -35.65 18.53 -14.00
C GLY A 188 -35.69 17.31 -13.07
N GLN A 189 -34.80 16.33 -13.27
CA GLN A 189 -34.62 15.17 -12.40
C GLN A 189 -33.31 15.28 -11.60
N PRO A 190 -33.23 14.73 -10.38
CA PRO A 190 -32.03 14.78 -9.56
C PRO A 190 -30.88 13.96 -10.17
N VAL A 191 -29.65 14.47 -10.08
CA VAL A 191 -28.45 13.71 -10.46
C VAL A 191 -28.06 12.84 -9.27
N THR A 192 -28.23 11.52 -9.38
CA THR A 192 -28.05 10.57 -8.27
C THR A 192 -26.81 9.68 -8.39
N GLU A 193 -26.26 9.54 -9.59
CA GLU A 193 -25.11 8.68 -9.84
C GLU A 193 -24.14 9.30 -10.85
N LEU A 194 -22.85 9.12 -10.58
CA LEU A 194 -21.78 9.31 -11.55
C LEU A 194 -21.31 7.92 -12.00
N ALA A 195 -21.57 7.55 -13.26
CA ALA A 195 -21.29 6.20 -13.75
C ALA A 195 -19.79 5.91 -13.82
N ALA A 196 -19.47 4.63 -14.07
CA ALA A 196 -18.10 4.18 -14.24
C ALA A 196 -17.35 4.99 -15.32
N SER A 197 -16.16 5.49 -14.96
CA SER A 197 -15.29 6.33 -15.81
C SER A 197 -15.91 7.64 -16.32
N ALA A 198 -16.95 8.18 -15.67
CA ALA A 198 -17.66 9.36 -16.16
C ALA A 198 -16.75 10.60 -16.34
N PHE A 199 -15.80 10.86 -15.45
CA PHE A 199 -14.89 12.02 -15.53
C PHE A 199 -13.44 11.65 -15.94
N ALA A 200 -13.15 10.35 -16.04
CA ALA A 200 -11.81 9.79 -16.18
C ALA A 200 -10.97 10.32 -17.35
N SER A 201 -9.67 10.44 -17.07
CA SER A 201 -8.61 10.94 -17.94
C SER A 201 -8.85 12.39 -18.39
N SER A 202 -9.53 13.18 -17.57
CA SER A 202 -9.68 14.61 -17.77
C SER A 202 -8.37 15.33 -17.51
N LYS A 203 -7.87 16.02 -18.55
CA LYS A 203 -6.64 16.79 -18.46
C LYS A 203 -6.82 18.16 -17.82
N THR A 204 -8.03 18.72 -17.84
CA THR A 204 -8.28 20.11 -17.41
C THR A 204 -8.83 20.19 -15.99
N LEU A 205 -9.39 19.12 -15.46
CA LEU A 205 -10.17 19.13 -14.22
C LEU A 205 -9.26 19.30 -13.00
N VAL A 206 -9.39 20.43 -12.30
CA VAL A 206 -8.61 20.78 -11.10
C VAL A 206 -9.46 20.71 -9.83
N ARG A 207 -10.73 21.12 -9.91
CA ARG A 207 -11.68 21.05 -8.79
C ARG A 207 -13.02 20.48 -9.23
N VAL A 208 -13.58 19.57 -8.43
CA VAL A 208 -14.96 19.07 -8.60
C VAL A 208 -15.77 19.32 -7.34
N GLU A 209 -17.01 19.77 -7.51
CA GLU A 209 -18.03 19.85 -6.47
C GLU A 209 -19.20 18.95 -6.86
N ILE A 210 -19.43 17.91 -6.05
CA ILE A 210 -20.45 16.88 -6.28
C ILE A 210 -21.65 17.19 -5.36
N PRO A 211 -22.89 17.28 -5.87
CA PRO A 211 -24.04 17.66 -5.08
C PRO A 211 -24.56 16.51 -4.21
N ASP A 212 -25.16 16.84 -3.07
CA ASP A 212 -25.75 15.89 -2.11
C ASP A 212 -26.92 15.05 -2.66
N THR A 213 -27.31 15.25 -3.91
CA THR A 213 -28.21 14.33 -4.63
C THR A 213 -27.51 13.03 -5.05
N VAL A 214 -26.17 13.02 -5.17
CA VAL A 214 -25.37 11.87 -5.64
C VAL A 214 -25.08 10.89 -4.51
N SER A 215 -25.71 9.71 -4.55
CA SER A 215 -25.51 8.64 -3.57
C SER A 215 -24.50 7.56 -4.00
N THR A 216 -24.16 7.52 -5.29
CA THR A 216 -23.33 6.47 -5.91
C THR A 216 -22.26 7.07 -6.84
N MET A 217 -21.01 6.62 -6.68
CA MET A 217 -19.91 6.90 -7.61
C MET A 217 -19.34 5.59 -8.16
N GLY A 218 -19.46 5.39 -9.47
CA GLY A 218 -19.04 4.17 -10.15
C GLY A 218 -17.52 4.00 -10.31
N ASP A 219 -17.12 2.81 -10.79
CA ASP A 219 -15.72 2.43 -10.93
C ASP A 219 -14.92 3.39 -11.82
N SER A 220 -13.71 3.72 -11.41
CA SER A 220 -12.79 4.57 -12.16
C SER A 220 -13.31 5.98 -12.48
N VAL A 221 -14.29 6.50 -11.75
CA VAL A 221 -14.99 7.78 -12.07
C VAL A 221 -14.05 8.96 -12.37
N PHE A 222 -12.98 9.19 -11.60
CA PHE A 222 -11.94 10.22 -11.80
C PHE A 222 -10.56 9.63 -12.18
N LYS A 223 -10.53 8.43 -12.75
CA LYS A 223 -9.28 7.71 -13.01
C LYS A 223 -8.36 8.44 -13.99
N SER A 224 -7.09 8.58 -13.61
CA SER A 224 -6.02 9.27 -14.33
C SER A 224 -6.25 10.78 -14.50
N ASP A 225 -7.06 11.39 -13.63
CA ASP A 225 -7.27 12.84 -13.59
C ASP A 225 -6.09 13.51 -12.87
N ALA A 226 -4.93 13.51 -13.52
CA ALA A 226 -3.67 13.97 -12.95
C ALA A 226 -3.67 15.47 -12.57
N ALA A 227 -4.57 16.27 -13.15
CA ALA A 227 -4.75 17.69 -12.82
C ALA A 227 -5.61 17.93 -11.55
N LEU A 228 -6.33 16.91 -11.05
CA LEU A 228 -7.31 17.04 -9.98
C LEU A 228 -6.61 17.27 -8.63
N VAL A 229 -6.95 18.38 -7.96
CA VAL A 229 -6.38 18.82 -6.68
C VAL A 229 -7.38 18.73 -5.53
N GLU A 230 -8.65 19.05 -5.78
CA GLU A 230 -9.71 19.07 -4.77
C GLU A 230 -11.01 18.44 -5.31
N VAL A 231 -11.65 17.61 -4.48
CA VAL A 231 -13.01 17.11 -4.70
C VAL A 231 -13.83 17.33 -3.44
N VAL A 232 -14.95 18.02 -3.57
CA VAL A 232 -15.98 18.09 -2.54
C VAL A 232 -16.90 16.89 -2.75
N MET A 233 -16.83 15.94 -1.82
CA MET A 233 -17.64 14.73 -1.80
C MET A 233 -19.05 15.05 -1.27
N PRO A 234 -20.10 14.35 -1.74
CA PRO A 234 -21.47 14.58 -1.26
C PRO A 234 -21.72 13.82 0.06
N ASP A 235 -22.43 14.44 1.00
CA ASP A 235 -22.70 13.85 2.33
C ASP A 235 -23.55 12.57 2.22
N SER A 236 -24.27 12.38 1.11
CA SER A 236 -25.13 11.25 0.79
C SER A 236 -24.42 10.04 0.16
N LEU A 237 -23.10 10.08 -0.04
CA LEU A 237 -22.38 8.98 -0.69
C LEU A 237 -22.40 7.71 0.15
N THR A 238 -22.91 6.62 -0.44
CA THR A 238 -22.95 5.28 0.19
C THR A 238 -22.01 4.28 -0.45
N SER A 239 -21.59 4.53 -1.70
CA SER A 239 -20.75 3.61 -2.47
C SER A 239 -19.71 4.37 -3.29
N LEU A 240 -18.44 3.98 -3.13
CA LEU A 240 -17.31 4.47 -3.90
C LEU A 240 -16.70 3.30 -4.70
N GLY A 241 -16.80 3.38 -6.03
CA GLY A 241 -16.34 2.35 -6.95
C GLY A 241 -14.84 2.07 -6.92
N GLN A 242 -14.46 0.92 -7.47
CA GLN A 242 -13.06 0.51 -7.61
C GLN A 242 -12.29 1.50 -8.48
N SER A 243 -11.04 1.78 -8.13
CA SER A 243 -10.15 2.69 -8.86
C SER A 243 -10.69 4.13 -9.01
N ALA A 244 -11.66 4.57 -8.19
CA ALA A 244 -12.35 5.85 -8.34
C ALA A 244 -11.43 7.07 -8.56
N PHE A 245 -10.30 7.14 -7.84
CA PHE A 245 -9.27 8.17 -7.94
C PHE A 245 -7.88 7.58 -8.32
N ASP A 246 -7.84 6.41 -8.96
CA ASP A 246 -6.60 5.77 -9.45
C ASP A 246 -5.86 6.70 -10.41
N GLY A 247 -4.67 7.17 -10.03
CA GLY A 247 -3.86 8.10 -10.80
C GLY A 247 -4.19 9.59 -10.62
N CYS A 248 -5.00 9.98 -9.63
CA CYS A 248 -5.20 11.39 -9.24
C CYS A 248 -3.96 11.96 -8.55
N SER A 249 -2.87 12.12 -9.31
CA SER A 249 -1.53 12.39 -8.78
C SER A 249 -1.36 13.71 -8.03
N ASN A 250 -2.24 14.69 -8.25
CA ASN A 250 -2.21 16.00 -7.59
C ASN A 250 -3.23 16.15 -6.44
N LEU A 251 -4.04 15.14 -6.16
CA LEU A 251 -4.99 15.14 -5.05
C LEU A 251 -4.23 15.16 -3.72
N VAL A 252 -4.42 16.21 -2.93
CA VAL A 252 -3.65 16.43 -1.67
C VAL A 252 -4.36 15.82 -0.47
N ARG A 253 -5.69 15.93 -0.44
CA ARG A 253 -6.52 15.50 0.68
C ARG A 253 -7.90 15.09 0.19
N LEU A 254 -8.53 14.19 0.93
CA LEU A 254 -9.95 13.86 0.74
C LEU A 254 -10.58 13.48 2.09
N THR A 255 -11.85 13.81 2.24
CA THR A 255 -12.71 13.30 3.32
C THR A 255 -13.71 12.36 2.69
N ILE A 256 -13.74 11.10 3.13
CA ILE A 256 -14.71 10.12 2.67
C ILE A 256 -15.99 10.28 3.51
N PRO A 257 -17.18 10.43 2.90
CA PRO A 257 -18.44 10.61 3.63
C PRO A 257 -18.82 9.41 4.51
N ASP A 258 -19.52 9.69 5.61
CA ASP A 258 -19.88 8.71 6.65
C ASP A 258 -20.72 7.53 6.14
N GLY A 259 -21.43 7.67 5.01
CA GLY A 259 -22.22 6.59 4.40
C GLY A 259 -21.39 5.50 3.73
N VAL A 260 -20.08 5.71 3.50
CA VAL A 260 -19.21 4.75 2.80
C VAL A 260 -18.71 3.67 3.77
N THR A 261 -19.04 2.41 3.50
CA THR A 261 -18.72 1.27 4.39
C THR A 261 -17.51 0.43 3.96
N GLN A 262 -16.95 0.68 2.77
CA GLN A 262 -15.82 -0.05 2.20
C GLN A 262 -15.01 0.86 1.27
N ILE A 263 -13.68 0.70 1.27
CA ILE A 263 -12.79 1.36 0.30
C ILE A 263 -12.41 0.35 -0.78
N GLY A 264 -12.87 0.56 -2.02
CA GLY A 264 -12.68 -0.38 -3.12
C GLY A 264 -11.22 -0.56 -3.57
N ASP A 265 -10.97 -1.65 -4.32
CA ASP A 265 -9.68 -1.93 -4.94
C ASP A 265 -9.15 -0.72 -5.72
N LYS A 266 -7.90 -0.34 -5.49
CA LYS A 266 -7.18 0.78 -6.13
C LYS A 266 -7.82 2.16 -5.97
N ALA A 267 -8.77 2.36 -5.06
CA ALA A 267 -9.55 3.60 -4.94
C ALA A 267 -8.71 4.90 -4.99
N PHE A 268 -7.51 4.91 -4.40
CA PHE A 268 -6.55 6.03 -4.35
C PHE A 268 -5.14 5.62 -4.83
N ASN A 269 -5.04 4.60 -5.69
CA ASN A 269 -3.76 4.15 -6.26
C ASN A 269 -3.04 5.34 -6.95
N LYS A 270 -1.74 5.52 -6.68
CA LYS A 270 -0.91 6.60 -7.22
C LYS A 270 -1.43 8.03 -7.01
N CYS A 271 -2.17 8.26 -5.92
CA CYS A 271 -2.38 9.59 -5.36
C CYS A 271 -1.08 10.09 -4.69
N ILE A 272 0.00 10.26 -5.48
CA ILE A 272 1.37 10.45 -4.99
C ILE A 272 1.55 11.70 -4.10
N ASN A 273 0.75 12.75 -4.31
CA ASN A 273 0.78 13.97 -3.51
C ASN A 273 -0.21 13.97 -2.33
N MET A 274 -0.98 12.90 -2.12
CA MET A 274 -1.93 12.85 -1.02
C MET A 274 -1.20 12.76 0.32
N THR A 275 -1.41 13.74 1.19
CA THR A 275 -0.76 13.85 2.50
C THR A 275 -1.65 13.36 3.65
N LYS A 276 -2.97 13.48 3.50
CA LYS A 276 -3.97 13.11 4.51
C LYS A 276 -5.27 12.64 3.87
N ILE A 277 -5.83 11.53 4.36
CA ILE A 277 -7.20 11.11 4.06
C ILE A 277 -7.97 10.86 5.35
N SER A 278 -9.23 11.27 5.39
CA SER A 278 -10.16 10.93 6.47
C SER A 278 -11.08 9.80 6.01
N LEU A 279 -11.05 8.68 6.72
CA LEU A 279 -11.97 7.54 6.51
C LEU A 279 -13.04 7.57 7.61
N PRO A 280 -14.30 7.21 7.33
CA PRO A 280 -15.33 7.11 8.36
C PRO A 280 -15.14 5.84 9.20
N ASP A 281 -15.59 5.89 10.45
CA ASP A 281 -15.36 4.82 11.44
C ASP A 281 -16.03 3.48 11.09
N ASP A 282 -17.09 3.52 10.29
CA ASP A 282 -17.88 2.36 9.83
C ASP A 282 -17.28 1.63 8.61
N VAL A 283 -16.11 2.05 8.10
CA VAL A 283 -15.42 1.30 7.04
C VAL A 283 -14.92 -0.05 7.56
N THR A 284 -15.43 -1.13 6.97
CA THR A 284 -15.18 -2.52 7.38
C THR A 284 -14.05 -3.19 6.61
N SER A 285 -13.71 -2.70 5.42
CA SER A 285 -12.69 -3.25 4.54
C SER A 285 -11.94 -2.18 3.74
N ILE A 286 -10.64 -2.41 3.50
CA ILE A 286 -9.81 -1.64 2.57
C ILE A 286 -9.29 -2.60 1.49
N GLY A 287 -9.63 -2.34 0.23
CA GLY A 287 -9.36 -3.19 -0.91
C GLY A 287 -7.89 -3.28 -1.34
N LYS A 288 -7.63 -4.15 -2.32
CA LYS A 288 -6.31 -4.37 -2.90
C LYS A 288 -5.77 -3.08 -3.52
N GLN A 289 -4.52 -2.74 -3.23
CA GLN A 289 -3.82 -1.55 -3.76
C GLN A 289 -4.55 -0.22 -3.51
N ALA A 290 -5.46 -0.13 -2.52
CA ALA A 290 -6.32 1.04 -2.30
C ALA A 290 -5.55 2.36 -2.16
N PHE A 291 -4.39 2.36 -1.49
CA PHE A 291 -3.47 3.48 -1.29
C PHE A 291 -2.06 3.19 -1.85
N TYR A 292 -1.97 2.29 -2.83
CA TYR A 292 -0.69 1.91 -3.46
C TYR A 292 0.04 3.14 -4.02
N GLN A 293 1.32 3.32 -3.67
CA GLN A 293 2.14 4.49 -4.01
C GLN A 293 1.51 5.85 -3.66
N CYS A 294 0.82 5.95 -2.51
CA CYS A 294 0.54 7.26 -1.89
C CYS A 294 1.81 7.78 -1.18
N GLU A 295 2.83 8.12 -1.96
CA GLU A 295 4.21 8.33 -1.48
C GLU A 295 4.34 9.43 -0.40
N LYS A 296 3.45 10.44 -0.43
CA LYS A 296 3.39 11.53 0.56
C LYS A 296 2.41 11.31 1.73
N LEU A 297 1.71 10.17 1.84
CA LEU A 297 0.71 9.96 2.89
C LEU A 297 1.38 9.86 4.28
N GLN A 298 1.27 10.93 5.09
CA GLN A 298 1.99 11.05 6.36
C GLN A 298 1.24 10.35 7.49
N THR A 299 -0.08 10.54 7.53
CA THR A 299 -0.97 10.01 8.56
C THR A 299 -2.25 9.45 7.95
N ILE A 300 -2.69 8.30 8.46
CA ILE A 300 -4.03 7.78 8.23
C ILE A 300 -4.56 7.19 9.54
N THR A 301 -5.78 7.57 9.92
CA THR A 301 -6.51 6.90 11.00
C THR A 301 -7.26 5.72 10.38
N LEU A 302 -6.89 4.50 10.77
CA LEU A 302 -7.61 3.32 10.32
C LEU A 302 -8.93 3.19 11.12
N PRO A 303 -10.08 2.96 10.45
CA PRO A 303 -11.41 2.86 11.06
C PRO A 303 -11.50 1.81 12.17
N SER A 304 -12.27 2.08 13.22
CA SER A 304 -12.39 1.13 14.34
C SER A 304 -13.11 -0.17 13.97
N ALA A 305 -14.02 -0.14 12.99
CA ALA A 305 -14.75 -1.32 12.48
C ALA A 305 -13.97 -2.13 11.42
N LEU A 306 -12.74 -1.73 11.08
CA LEU A 306 -11.95 -2.37 10.02
C LEU A 306 -11.60 -3.82 10.36
N THR A 307 -11.99 -4.75 9.50
CA THR A 307 -11.72 -6.20 9.65
C THR A 307 -10.63 -6.72 8.73
N GLN A 308 -10.45 -6.09 7.56
CA GLN A 308 -9.59 -6.59 6.48
C GLN A 308 -8.84 -5.46 5.77
N ILE A 309 -7.54 -5.69 5.56
CA ILE A 309 -6.65 -4.84 4.75
C ILE A 309 -6.15 -5.69 3.57
N GLY A 310 -6.44 -5.26 2.33
CA GLY A 310 -6.13 -6.00 1.12
C GLY A 310 -4.63 -6.04 0.76
N ASP A 311 -4.31 -6.86 -0.24
CA ASP A 311 -2.95 -6.94 -0.80
C ASP A 311 -2.45 -5.56 -1.24
N GLU A 312 -1.19 -5.24 -0.94
CA GLU A 312 -0.49 -4.03 -1.38
C GLU A 312 -1.22 -2.72 -1.01
N ALA A 313 -2.19 -2.76 -0.07
CA ALA A 313 -3.12 -1.67 0.21
C ALA A 313 -2.43 -0.34 0.50
N PHE A 314 -1.33 -0.33 1.26
CA PHE A 314 -0.49 0.82 1.58
C PHE A 314 0.95 0.66 1.07
N SER A 315 1.20 -0.26 0.12
CA SER A 315 2.54 -0.48 -0.41
C SER A 315 3.07 0.78 -1.09
N GLY A 316 4.28 1.21 -0.72
CA GLY A 316 4.90 2.45 -1.20
C GLY A 316 4.41 3.73 -0.52
N CYS A 317 3.72 3.66 0.62
CA CYS A 317 3.45 4.84 1.46
C CYS A 317 4.73 5.29 2.21
N LEU A 318 5.69 5.84 1.47
CA LEU A 318 7.08 6.03 1.92
C LEU A 318 7.22 6.84 3.22
N VAL A 319 6.34 7.83 3.43
CA VAL A 319 6.38 8.75 4.59
C VAL A 319 5.38 8.43 5.71
N LEU A 320 4.66 7.30 5.63
CA LEU A 320 3.67 6.90 6.64
C LEU A 320 4.35 6.55 7.98
N GLY A 321 4.29 7.47 8.95
CA GLY A 321 5.14 7.41 10.14
C GLY A 321 4.66 6.47 11.27
N LYS A 322 3.35 6.29 11.42
CA LYS A 322 2.75 5.46 12.50
C LYS A 322 1.69 4.55 11.92
N ILE A 323 1.85 3.24 12.09
CA ILE A 323 0.89 2.22 11.64
C ILE A 323 0.22 1.60 12.86
N LYS A 324 -1.05 1.96 13.08
CA LYS A 324 -1.90 1.43 14.15
C LYS A 324 -3.03 0.61 13.52
N ILE A 325 -2.84 -0.70 13.43
CA ILE A 325 -3.86 -1.63 12.96
C ILE A 325 -4.94 -1.77 14.07
N PRO A 326 -6.23 -1.58 13.76
CA PRO A 326 -7.34 -1.72 14.72
C PRO A 326 -7.44 -3.12 15.36
N SER A 327 -8.21 -3.23 16.45
CA SER A 327 -8.36 -4.49 17.19
C SER A 327 -9.12 -5.57 16.43
N GLU A 328 -10.08 -5.16 15.60
CA GLU A 328 -11.00 -6.04 14.87
C GLU A 328 -10.41 -6.58 13.55
N VAL A 329 -9.21 -6.13 13.16
CA VAL A 329 -8.53 -6.66 11.96
C VAL A 329 -8.11 -8.09 12.20
N THR A 330 -8.62 -9.00 11.36
CA THR A 330 -8.18 -10.40 11.32
C THR A 330 -7.11 -10.63 10.24
N THR A 331 -7.24 -9.90 9.12
CA THR A 331 -6.50 -10.17 7.89
C THR A 331 -5.73 -8.95 7.39
N ILE A 332 -4.42 -9.13 7.23
CA ILE A 332 -3.51 -8.18 6.54
C ILE A 332 -2.99 -8.86 5.27
N GLY A 333 -3.27 -8.27 4.11
CA GLY A 333 -2.90 -8.82 2.80
C GLY A 333 -1.41 -8.87 2.52
N LYS A 334 -1.05 -9.53 1.40
CA LYS A 334 0.33 -9.63 0.94
C LYS A 334 0.89 -8.24 0.61
N SER A 335 2.12 -7.93 1.03
CA SER A 335 2.78 -6.64 0.79
C SER A 335 1.97 -5.42 1.30
N ALA A 336 1.00 -5.59 2.21
CA ALA A 336 0.04 -4.54 2.57
C ALA A 336 0.68 -3.21 3.01
N PHE A 337 1.83 -3.23 3.68
CA PHE A 337 2.60 -2.06 4.09
C PHE A 337 4.06 -2.14 3.57
N GLU A 338 4.31 -2.83 2.46
CA GLU A 338 5.65 -2.92 1.86
C GLU A 338 6.20 -1.52 1.52
N ASN A 339 7.47 -1.29 1.82
CA ASN A 339 8.17 -0.01 1.66
C ASN A 339 7.54 1.20 2.40
N CYS A 340 6.83 1.00 3.51
CA CYS A 340 6.48 2.07 4.46
C CYS A 340 7.73 2.51 5.25
N ALA A 341 8.74 3.06 4.56
CA ALA A 341 10.09 3.26 5.07
C ALA A 341 10.17 4.22 6.27
N ALA A 342 9.22 5.14 6.41
CA ALA A 342 9.15 6.06 7.55
C ALA A 342 8.47 5.46 8.81
N ALA A 343 7.88 4.26 8.76
CA ALA A 343 7.10 3.71 9.86
C ALA A 343 7.97 3.44 11.10
N GLU A 344 7.83 4.25 12.14
CA GLU A 344 8.64 4.17 13.37
C GLU A 344 8.07 3.17 14.40
N SER A 345 6.75 2.99 14.36
CA SER A 345 6.00 2.09 15.22
C SER A 345 4.89 1.36 14.46
N ILE A 346 4.87 0.03 14.59
CA ILE A 346 3.82 -0.83 14.01
C ILE A 346 3.14 -1.57 15.17
N SER A 347 1.88 -1.25 15.41
CA SER A 347 1.06 -1.89 16.44
C SER A 347 -0.14 -2.57 15.81
N MET A 348 -0.46 -3.78 16.27
CA MET A 348 -1.57 -4.58 15.76
C MET A 348 -2.40 -5.20 16.87
N GLY A 349 -3.69 -5.44 16.57
CA GLY A 349 -4.62 -6.13 17.44
C GLY A 349 -4.25 -7.61 17.66
N ASN A 350 -4.84 -8.20 18.71
CA ASN A 350 -4.61 -9.61 19.04
C ASN A 350 -5.40 -10.59 18.15
N LEU A 351 -6.30 -10.09 17.29
CA LEU A 351 -7.15 -10.88 16.41
C LEU A 351 -6.53 -11.12 15.01
N VAL A 352 -5.39 -10.49 14.70
CA VAL A 352 -4.69 -10.69 13.43
C VAL A 352 -4.13 -12.12 13.38
N ASP A 353 -4.89 -13.03 12.77
CA ASP A 353 -4.54 -14.45 12.58
C ASP A 353 -3.91 -14.72 11.21
N THR A 354 -4.08 -13.79 10.27
CA THR A 354 -3.63 -13.92 8.88
C THR A 354 -2.85 -12.67 8.49
N ILE A 355 -1.55 -12.83 8.21
CA ILE A 355 -0.71 -11.80 7.58
C ILE A 355 -0.08 -12.40 6.32
N GLY A 356 -0.20 -11.72 5.19
CA GLY A 356 0.39 -12.13 3.93
C GLY A 356 1.92 -11.94 3.89
N ASP A 357 2.58 -12.64 2.97
CA ASP A 357 4.01 -12.46 2.69
C ASP A 357 4.36 -11.00 2.41
N LEU A 358 5.58 -10.58 2.74
CA LEU A 358 6.14 -9.24 2.51
C LEU A 358 5.38 -8.09 3.22
N ALA A 359 4.38 -8.35 4.08
CA ALA A 359 3.44 -7.33 4.53
C ALA A 359 4.07 -6.08 5.19
N PHE A 360 5.24 -6.18 5.83
CA PHE A 360 5.99 -5.03 6.38
C PHE A 360 7.44 -4.96 5.87
N LYS A 361 7.73 -5.60 4.73
CA LYS A 361 9.04 -5.55 4.08
C LYS A 361 9.43 -4.10 3.78
N GLY A 362 10.68 -3.72 4.05
CA GLY A 362 11.18 -2.37 3.80
C GLY A 362 10.67 -1.30 4.77
N CYS A 363 10.02 -1.66 5.89
CA CYS A 363 9.73 -0.74 7.00
C CYS A 363 11.01 -0.43 7.80
N THR A 364 11.98 0.26 7.19
CA THR A 364 13.37 0.39 7.71
C THR A 364 13.51 1.05 9.09
N LYS A 365 12.45 1.67 9.61
CA LYS A 365 12.40 2.41 10.87
C LYS A 365 11.61 1.76 12.01
N ALA A 366 11.02 0.56 11.84
CA ALA A 366 10.04 0.04 12.80
C ALA A 366 10.69 -0.51 14.09
N SER A 367 11.04 0.41 14.99
CA SER A 367 11.75 0.15 16.25
C SER A 367 11.03 -0.80 17.20
N SER A 368 9.69 -0.75 17.21
CA SER A 368 8.80 -1.54 18.05
C SER A 368 7.71 -2.16 17.19
N VAL A 369 7.84 -3.46 16.92
CA VAL A 369 6.77 -4.27 16.31
C VAL A 369 6.37 -5.40 17.25
N LYS A 370 5.06 -5.58 17.45
CA LYS A 370 4.50 -6.73 18.17
C LYS A 370 3.95 -7.72 17.17
N ILE A 371 4.52 -8.92 17.13
CA ILE A 371 3.99 -10.05 16.36
C ILE A 371 2.73 -10.55 17.08
N SER A 372 1.61 -10.69 16.35
CA SER A 372 0.35 -11.19 16.89
C SER A 372 0.51 -12.62 17.44
N SER A 373 -0.05 -12.87 18.62
CA SER A 373 -0.08 -14.21 19.23
C SER A 373 -1.15 -15.15 18.67
N ALA A 374 -1.97 -14.69 17.72
CA ALA A 374 -2.89 -15.54 16.96
C ALA A 374 -2.20 -16.27 15.79
N LEU A 375 -1.05 -15.75 15.32
CA LEU A 375 -0.28 -16.33 14.22
C LEU A 375 0.32 -17.69 14.58
N THR A 376 0.27 -18.64 13.65
CA THR A 376 0.89 -19.97 13.74
C THR A 376 2.28 -20.04 13.11
N GLU A 377 2.63 -19.07 12.27
CA GLU A 377 3.91 -18.94 11.57
C GLU A 377 4.27 -17.47 11.35
N ILE A 378 5.54 -17.19 11.04
CA ILE A 378 5.96 -15.86 10.60
C ILE A 378 6.08 -15.90 9.07
N PRO A 379 5.23 -15.16 8.32
CA PRO A 379 5.22 -15.13 6.86
C PRO A 379 6.55 -14.81 6.19
N LYS A 380 6.65 -15.16 4.91
CA LYS A 380 7.87 -14.97 4.12
C LYS A 380 8.17 -13.46 3.97
N GLU A 381 9.44 -13.09 4.12
CA GLU A 381 9.94 -11.71 3.99
C GLU A 381 9.21 -10.66 4.87
N LEU A 382 8.50 -11.06 5.93
CA LEU A 382 7.58 -10.20 6.68
C LEU A 382 8.18 -8.86 7.11
N PHE A 383 9.39 -8.86 7.66
CA PHE A 383 10.15 -7.68 8.12
C PHE A 383 11.48 -7.53 7.37
N ALA A 384 11.58 -8.08 6.16
CA ALA A 384 12.83 -8.04 5.41
C ALA A 384 13.28 -6.58 5.14
N GLY A 385 14.53 -6.26 5.49
CA GLY A 385 15.14 -4.95 5.35
C GLY A 385 14.96 -3.99 6.53
N ASP A 386 14.36 -4.40 7.66
CA ASP A 386 14.18 -3.51 8.81
C ASP A 386 15.48 -3.20 9.55
N THR A 387 15.97 -1.97 9.41
CA THR A 387 17.24 -1.53 10.03
C THR A 387 17.12 -1.07 11.47
N SER A 388 15.90 -0.97 12.03
CA SER A 388 15.65 -0.37 13.35
C SER A 388 14.98 -1.31 14.36
N PHE A 389 14.43 -2.44 13.91
CA PHE A 389 13.78 -3.43 14.77
C PHE A 389 14.76 -4.09 15.75
N THR A 390 14.63 -3.79 17.05
CA THR A 390 15.59 -4.22 18.09
C THR A 390 15.09 -5.36 19.00
N ASP A 391 13.77 -5.43 19.26
CA ASP A 391 13.16 -6.30 20.28
C ASP A 391 12.22 -7.35 19.64
N CYS A 392 12.79 -8.35 18.98
CA CYS A 392 12.01 -9.43 18.37
C CYS A 392 11.50 -10.44 19.41
N LYS A 393 10.27 -10.21 19.90
CA LYS A 393 9.54 -11.16 20.75
C LYS A 393 8.66 -12.08 19.89
N ILE A 394 9.19 -13.26 19.57
CA ILE A 394 8.46 -14.33 18.86
C ILE A 394 7.47 -15.00 19.83
N PRO A 395 6.15 -15.02 19.55
CA PRO A 395 5.16 -15.68 20.39
C PRO A 395 5.28 -17.21 20.41
N ASN A 396 4.83 -17.84 21.51
CA ASN A 396 4.79 -19.30 21.65
C ASN A 396 3.72 -19.99 20.76
N SER A 397 2.93 -19.24 20.00
CA SER A 397 2.02 -19.75 18.96
C SER A 397 2.74 -20.10 17.67
N ILE A 398 3.90 -19.48 17.42
CA ILE A 398 4.69 -19.64 16.19
C ILE A 398 5.35 -21.02 16.16
N THR A 399 5.11 -21.75 15.07
CA THR A 399 5.64 -23.10 14.80
C THR A 399 6.69 -23.13 13.69
N ALA A 400 6.67 -22.15 12.79
CA ALA A 400 7.61 -21.96 11.70
C ALA A 400 8.00 -20.49 11.54
N ILE A 401 9.24 -20.24 11.11
CA ILE A 401 9.73 -18.93 10.68
C ILE A 401 10.09 -19.06 9.20
N ASN A 402 9.27 -18.48 8.33
CA ASN A 402 9.34 -18.75 6.90
C ASN A 402 10.50 -17.99 6.23
N ALA A 403 10.73 -18.30 4.95
CA ALA A 403 11.89 -17.82 4.22
C ALA A 403 12.08 -16.28 4.31
N SER A 404 13.31 -15.85 4.55
CA SER A 404 13.70 -14.43 4.64
C SER A 404 12.88 -13.54 5.60
N ALA A 405 12.12 -14.10 6.56
CA ALA A 405 11.20 -13.36 7.43
C ALA A 405 11.81 -12.11 8.12
N PHE A 406 13.08 -12.18 8.49
CA PHE A 406 13.89 -11.10 9.08
C PHE A 406 15.18 -10.84 8.28
N GLU A 407 15.20 -11.13 6.98
CA GLU A 407 16.39 -10.90 6.14
C GLU A 407 16.80 -9.42 6.17
N GLY A 408 18.08 -9.13 6.37
CA GLY A 408 18.61 -7.76 6.45
C GLY A 408 18.18 -6.98 7.70
N CYS A 409 17.64 -7.63 8.73
CA CYS A 409 17.27 -6.98 10.00
C CYS A 409 18.51 -6.54 10.81
N THR A 410 19.20 -5.51 10.35
CA THR A 410 20.49 -5.07 10.91
C THR A 410 20.39 -4.44 12.30
N GLY A 411 19.21 -3.95 12.70
CA GLY A 411 18.93 -3.45 14.05
C GLY A 411 18.71 -4.55 15.09
N LEU A 412 18.50 -5.80 14.66
CA LEU A 412 18.09 -6.90 15.53
C LEU A 412 19.27 -7.42 16.36
N THR A 413 19.31 -7.05 17.64
CA THR A 413 20.47 -7.34 18.52
C THR A 413 20.41 -8.70 19.21
N ALA A 414 19.20 -9.16 19.54
CA ALA A 414 18.95 -10.40 20.27
C ALA A 414 17.69 -11.11 19.77
N VAL A 415 17.74 -12.45 19.69
CA VAL A 415 16.59 -13.30 19.34
C VAL A 415 16.49 -14.48 20.30
N THR A 416 15.28 -14.71 20.81
CA THR A 416 14.93 -15.95 21.53
C THR A 416 13.93 -16.75 20.71
N ILE A 417 14.35 -17.91 20.21
CA ILE A 417 13.49 -18.86 19.52
C ILE A 417 12.71 -19.68 20.58
N PRO A 418 11.37 -19.57 20.64
CA PRO A 418 10.56 -20.30 21.61
C PRO A 418 10.48 -21.80 21.30
N SER A 419 10.07 -22.60 22.28
CA SER A 419 10.02 -24.06 22.17
C SER A 419 8.98 -24.61 21.19
N SER A 420 8.08 -23.74 20.70
CA SER A 420 7.07 -24.05 19.70
C SER A 420 7.63 -24.08 18.27
N VAL A 421 8.72 -23.35 17.99
CA VAL A 421 9.31 -23.28 16.65
C VAL A 421 10.03 -24.58 16.32
N THR A 422 9.56 -25.26 15.27
CA THR A 422 10.09 -26.54 14.79
C THR A 422 11.02 -26.38 13.58
N THR A 423 10.80 -25.34 12.79
CA THR A 423 11.49 -25.06 11.52
C THR A 423 11.88 -23.60 11.42
N ILE A 424 13.12 -23.35 11.02
CA ILE A 424 13.59 -22.04 10.57
C ILE A 424 13.96 -22.21 9.09
N GLU A 425 13.27 -21.51 8.20
CA GLU A 425 13.44 -21.67 6.75
C GLU A 425 14.66 -20.91 6.18
N ALA A 426 14.81 -20.95 4.85
CA ALA A 426 15.94 -20.39 4.16
C ALA A 426 16.04 -18.86 4.35
N SER A 427 17.25 -18.35 4.57
CA SER A 427 17.55 -16.93 4.77
C SER A 427 16.78 -16.20 5.90
N ALA A 428 16.07 -16.91 6.78
CA ALA A 428 15.14 -16.32 7.76
C ALA A 428 15.70 -15.15 8.60
N PHE A 429 17.00 -15.18 8.94
CA PHE A 429 17.77 -14.12 9.61
C PHE A 429 19.07 -13.78 8.84
N SER A 430 19.12 -14.04 7.53
CA SER A 430 20.25 -13.67 6.67
C SER A 430 20.52 -12.17 6.78
N GLY A 431 21.79 -11.75 6.85
CA GLY A 431 22.18 -10.35 6.93
C GLY A 431 21.81 -9.62 8.23
N CYS A 432 21.38 -10.31 9.29
CA CYS A 432 21.18 -9.71 10.63
C CYS A 432 22.53 -9.38 11.29
N THR A 433 23.25 -8.37 10.77
CA THR A 433 24.62 -8.03 11.21
C THR A 433 24.69 -7.56 12.65
N GLY A 434 23.63 -6.94 13.17
CA GLY A 434 23.50 -6.56 14.58
C GLY A 434 23.26 -7.71 15.55
N LEU A 435 22.94 -8.92 15.07
CA LEU A 435 22.56 -10.05 15.93
C LEU A 435 23.78 -10.56 16.71
N THR A 436 23.77 -10.32 18.02
CA THR A 436 24.84 -10.75 18.94
C THR A 436 24.43 -11.89 19.87
N GLU A 437 23.14 -11.96 20.22
CA GLU A 437 22.59 -12.96 21.13
C GLU A 437 21.51 -13.80 20.43
N LEU A 438 21.81 -15.08 20.20
CA LEU A 438 20.85 -16.04 19.65
C LEU A 438 20.65 -17.17 20.66
N SER A 439 19.42 -17.32 21.16
CA SER A 439 19.06 -18.38 22.10
C SER A 439 17.87 -19.21 21.63
N PHE A 440 17.86 -20.48 22.01
CA PHE A 440 16.81 -21.44 21.68
C PHE A 440 16.28 -22.08 22.96
N LYS A 441 14.96 -22.19 23.11
CA LYS A 441 14.37 -22.90 24.28
C LYS A 441 14.37 -24.42 24.09
N SER A 442 13.93 -24.89 22.93
CA SER A 442 14.00 -26.26 22.39
C SER A 442 13.24 -26.28 21.06
N GLY A 443 12.91 -27.46 20.50
CA GLY A 443 11.91 -27.59 19.44
C GLY A 443 12.46 -27.57 18.02
N VAL A 444 13.39 -26.66 17.70
CA VAL A 444 13.95 -26.54 16.34
C VAL A 444 14.61 -27.84 15.91
N THR A 445 14.16 -28.38 14.77
CA THR A 445 14.67 -29.64 14.17
C THR A 445 15.50 -29.39 12.92
N VAL A 446 15.16 -28.36 12.15
CA VAL A 446 15.80 -27.98 10.88
C VAL A 446 16.15 -26.50 10.92
N ILE A 447 17.40 -26.20 10.56
CA ILE A 447 17.88 -24.85 10.24
C ILE A 447 18.10 -24.80 8.73
N GLY A 448 17.37 -23.93 8.03
CA GLY A 448 17.36 -23.81 6.59
C GLY A 448 18.65 -23.26 5.97
N ASP A 449 18.69 -23.29 4.64
CA ASP A 449 19.80 -22.78 3.85
C ASP A 449 19.96 -21.26 4.06
N SER A 450 21.17 -20.77 4.32
CA SER A 450 21.48 -19.37 4.63
C SER A 450 20.71 -18.75 5.81
N ALA A 451 20.05 -19.54 6.67
CA ALA A 451 19.14 -19.05 7.71
C ALA A 451 19.72 -17.97 8.64
N PHE A 452 21.02 -17.98 8.92
CA PHE A 452 21.78 -16.97 9.68
C PHE A 452 23.02 -16.50 8.91
N GLN A 453 23.03 -16.59 7.57
CA GLN A 453 24.14 -16.13 6.74
C GLN A 453 24.48 -14.66 7.05
N GLY A 454 25.76 -14.31 7.20
CA GLY A 454 26.19 -12.93 7.40
C GLY A 454 25.75 -12.30 8.73
N CYS A 455 25.37 -13.07 9.74
CA CYS A 455 25.20 -12.57 11.12
C CYS A 455 26.57 -12.25 11.74
N THR A 456 27.20 -11.17 11.27
CA THR A 456 28.60 -10.82 11.58
C THR A 456 28.84 -10.45 13.04
N GLY A 457 27.81 -10.05 13.79
CA GLY A 457 27.86 -9.79 15.23
C GLY A 457 27.80 -11.05 16.12
N LEU A 458 27.44 -12.21 15.58
CA LEU A 458 27.12 -13.41 16.35
C LEU A 458 28.39 -14.11 16.84
N LYS A 459 28.61 -14.10 18.17
CA LYS A 459 29.88 -14.55 18.79
C LYS A 459 29.92 -16.04 19.11
N SER A 460 28.80 -16.57 19.59
CA SER A 460 28.66 -17.96 20.01
C SER A 460 27.26 -18.47 19.72
N VAL A 461 27.14 -19.76 19.39
CA VAL A 461 25.84 -20.41 19.15
C VAL A 461 25.77 -21.75 19.88
N THR A 462 24.76 -21.92 20.72
CA THR A 462 24.38 -23.23 21.28
C THR A 462 23.09 -23.70 20.62
N LEU A 463 23.21 -24.69 19.74
CA LEU A 463 22.05 -25.25 19.04
C LEU A 463 21.26 -26.19 19.97
N PRO A 464 19.91 -26.17 19.93
CA PRO A 464 19.09 -26.98 20.83
C PRO A 464 19.23 -28.47 20.49
N SER A 465 19.07 -29.34 21.50
CA SER A 465 19.31 -30.78 21.38
C SER A 465 18.46 -31.51 20.32
N SER A 466 17.43 -30.85 19.79
CA SER A 466 16.53 -31.33 18.73
C SER A 466 17.04 -31.13 17.30
N VAL A 467 18.11 -30.35 17.05
CA VAL A 467 18.56 -30.05 15.67
C VAL A 467 19.12 -31.30 14.99
N VAL A 468 18.46 -31.74 13.92
CA VAL A 468 18.83 -32.89 13.08
C VAL A 468 19.59 -32.45 11.82
N SER A 469 19.23 -31.30 11.24
CA SER A 469 19.81 -30.83 9.97
C SER A 469 20.16 -29.34 9.99
N ILE A 470 21.33 -29.00 9.46
CA ILE A 470 21.84 -27.63 9.25
C ILE A 470 22.07 -27.41 7.75
N GLY A 471 21.36 -26.43 7.18
CA GLY A 471 21.30 -26.13 5.75
C GLY A 471 22.57 -25.56 5.12
N THR A 472 22.53 -25.41 3.80
CA THR A 472 23.63 -24.89 2.97
C THR A 472 23.91 -23.45 3.38
N SER A 473 25.16 -23.08 3.64
CA SER A 473 25.52 -21.72 4.08
C SER A 473 24.81 -21.19 5.35
N ALA A 474 24.18 -22.04 6.17
CA ALA A 474 23.29 -21.63 7.26
C ALA A 474 23.87 -20.59 8.23
N PHE A 475 25.16 -20.63 8.54
CA PHE A 475 25.92 -19.65 9.33
C PHE A 475 27.13 -19.09 8.55
N SER A 476 27.10 -19.17 7.21
CA SER A 476 28.19 -18.69 6.35
C SER A 476 28.42 -17.20 6.55
N GLY A 477 29.67 -16.77 6.71
CA GLY A 477 30.02 -15.37 6.93
C GLY A 477 29.68 -14.83 8.32
N CYS A 478 29.37 -15.67 9.32
CA CYS A 478 29.32 -15.25 10.72
C CYS A 478 30.74 -14.98 11.26
N THR A 479 31.34 -13.86 10.87
CA THR A 479 32.78 -13.58 11.08
C THR A 479 33.19 -13.48 12.55
N ALA A 480 32.26 -13.17 13.47
CA ALA A 480 32.54 -13.17 14.91
C ALA A 480 32.34 -14.54 15.58
N LEU A 481 31.84 -15.56 14.87
CA LEU A 481 31.44 -16.84 15.46
C LEU A 481 32.67 -17.70 15.80
N ALA A 482 33.10 -17.56 17.06
CA ALA A 482 34.29 -18.20 17.62
C ALA A 482 33.98 -19.48 18.40
N GLU A 483 32.71 -19.71 18.78
CA GLU A 483 32.27 -20.90 19.52
C GLU A 483 30.94 -21.44 18.98
N VAL A 484 30.87 -22.75 18.70
CA VAL A 484 29.63 -23.42 18.30
C VAL A 484 29.47 -24.76 19.00
N SER A 485 28.28 -25.00 19.56
CA SER A 485 27.88 -26.28 20.15
C SER A 485 26.81 -26.94 19.26
N ILE A 486 27.20 -27.98 18.53
CA ILE A 486 26.35 -28.77 17.63
C ILE A 486 25.86 -30.01 18.40
N PRO A 487 24.55 -30.28 18.53
CA PRO A 487 24.07 -31.35 19.39
C PRO A 487 24.32 -32.75 18.84
N LYS A 488 24.32 -33.75 19.72
CA LYS A 488 24.47 -35.17 19.37
C LYS A 488 23.43 -35.68 18.35
N ALA A 489 22.27 -35.02 18.23
CA ALA A 489 21.20 -35.39 17.31
C ALA A 489 21.44 -34.97 15.85
N THR A 490 22.43 -34.10 15.56
CA THR A 490 22.65 -33.60 14.20
C THR A 490 23.22 -34.70 13.30
N MET A 491 22.49 -34.99 12.21
CA MET A 491 22.79 -36.04 11.23
C MET A 491 23.26 -35.48 9.88
N SER A 492 23.00 -34.21 9.59
CA SER A 492 23.45 -33.57 8.33
C SER A 492 23.81 -32.11 8.50
N ILE A 493 24.95 -31.72 7.94
CA ILE A 493 25.46 -30.36 7.82
C ILE A 493 25.81 -30.17 6.34
N LYS A 494 25.19 -29.22 5.65
CA LYS A 494 25.37 -29.05 4.19
C LYS A 494 26.63 -28.24 3.83
N SER A 495 26.85 -28.03 2.54
CA SER A 495 27.97 -27.22 2.00
C SER A 495 27.99 -25.82 2.62
N ALA A 496 29.19 -25.29 2.83
CA ALA A 496 29.45 -23.94 3.35
C ALA A 496 28.77 -23.56 4.68
N ALA A 497 28.14 -24.51 5.41
CA ALA A 497 27.27 -24.23 6.56
C ALA A 497 27.89 -23.31 7.62
N PHE A 498 29.18 -23.42 7.89
CA PHE A 498 29.95 -22.53 8.78
C PHE A 498 31.17 -21.89 8.08
N SER A 499 31.10 -21.71 6.76
CA SER A 499 32.18 -21.05 6.01
C SER A 499 32.41 -19.62 6.52
N GLY A 500 33.67 -19.19 6.63
CA GLY A 500 34.01 -17.85 7.12
C GLY A 500 33.79 -17.59 8.63
N CYS A 501 33.43 -18.61 9.42
CA CYS A 501 33.45 -18.54 10.88
C CYS A 501 34.89 -18.66 11.42
N THR A 502 35.13 -18.33 12.70
CA THR A 502 36.47 -18.23 13.31
C THR A 502 36.81 -19.33 14.33
N PHE A 503 35.86 -20.21 14.67
CA PHE A 503 36.11 -21.34 15.56
C PHE A 503 37.12 -22.35 14.98
N THR A 504 38.02 -22.86 15.82
CA THR A 504 39.12 -23.78 15.42
C THR A 504 38.86 -25.25 15.79
N THR A 505 37.83 -25.51 16.59
CA THR A 505 37.43 -26.84 17.06
C THR A 505 35.91 -26.99 17.02
N VAL A 506 35.40 -28.16 16.64
CA VAL A 506 33.98 -28.50 16.73
C VAL A 506 33.80 -29.98 17.07
N THR A 507 32.84 -30.31 17.93
CA THR A 507 32.44 -31.70 18.21
C THR A 507 31.14 -32.02 17.49
N ILE A 508 31.10 -33.13 16.76
CA ILE A 508 29.91 -33.59 16.02
C ILE A 508 29.57 -35.05 16.32
N ASN A 509 28.40 -35.51 15.89
CA ASN A 509 28.07 -36.93 15.91
C ASN A 509 28.91 -37.67 14.85
N LYS A 510 29.50 -38.81 15.22
CA LYS A 510 30.29 -39.69 14.34
C LYS A 510 29.54 -40.15 13.07
N VAL A 511 28.21 -40.22 13.09
CA VAL A 511 27.38 -40.55 11.91
C VAL A 511 26.87 -39.33 11.15
N CYS A 512 27.26 -38.11 11.56
CA CYS A 512 26.84 -36.89 10.88
C CYS A 512 27.47 -36.79 9.48
N SER A 513 26.64 -36.58 8.47
CA SER A 513 27.07 -36.26 7.11
C SER A 513 27.48 -34.80 7.01
N TYR A 514 28.67 -34.51 6.48
CA TYR A 514 29.15 -33.16 6.20
C TYR A 514 30.00 -33.12 4.93
N GLN A 515 30.17 -31.94 4.34
CA GLN A 515 30.98 -31.69 3.15
C GLN A 515 32.33 -31.08 3.52
N SER A 516 33.31 -31.13 2.63
CA SER A 516 34.67 -30.62 2.88
C SER A 516 34.74 -29.11 3.15
N ASP A 517 33.71 -28.37 2.74
CA ASP A 517 33.53 -26.93 2.90
C ASP A 517 32.50 -26.56 3.98
N SER A 518 31.89 -27.52 4.67
CA SER A 518 30.88 -27.27 5.73
C SER A 518 31.40 -26.45 6.91
N PHE A 519 32.72 -26.36 7.08
CA PHE A 519 33.41 -25.76 8.22
C PHE A 519 34.58 -24.87 7.77
N PRO A 520 35.11 -23.99 8.65
CA PRO A 520 36.31 -23.21 8.37
C PRO A 520 37.54 -24.06 7.98
N THR A 521 38.40 -23.53 7.12
CA THR A 521 39.65 -24.20 6.72
C THR A 521 40.57 -24.40 7.93
N GLY A 522 41.10 -25.62 8.10
CA GLY A 522 42.00 -25.95 9.20
C GLY A 522 41.30 -26.35 10.51
N ILE A 523 39.97 -26.51 10.50
CA ILE A 523 39.17 -26.97 11.64
C ILE A 523 39.65 -28.33 12.19
N LYS A 524 39.69 -28.45 13.52
CA LYS A 524 39.79 -29.75 14.22
C LYS A 524 38.38 -30.28 14.52
N ILE A 525 37.99 -31.36 13.85
CA ILE A 525 36.71 -32.03 14.09
C ILE A 525 36.91 -33.15 15.12
N GLU A 526 36.14 -33.11 16.19
CA GLU A 526 36.05 -34.14 17.23
C GLU A 526 34.70 -34.87 17.16
N ASN A 527 34.62 -36.05 17.79
CA ASN A 527 33.41 -36.87 17.78
C ASN A 527 32.92 -37.15 19.20
N TYR A 528 31.59 -37.23 19.35
CA TYR A 528 30.88 -37.52 20.61
C TYR A 528 30.93 -38.96 21.13
#